data_AF-A0A4V2XLP5-F1
#
_entry.id   AF-A0A4V2XLP5-F1
#
_cell.length_a   1.000
_cell.length_b   1.000
_cell.length_c   1.000
_cell.angle_alpha   90.00
_cell.angle_beta   90.00
_cell.angle_gamma   90.00
#
_symmetry.space_group_name_H-M   'P 1'
#
loop_
_entity.id
_entity.type
_entity.pdbx_description
1 polymer ?
#
loop_
_entity_poly.entity_id
_entity_poly.type
_entity_poly.pdbx_seq_one_letter_code
_entity_poly.pdbx_strand_id
1 'polypeptide(L)'
;MDFVCTQAGRPVTALTRRDVARALLAVPSGVALVALPDLRRAMMSAGNPLSRPFWESAKETLRSIESGVATVGDVQRWIESTGTEPILMTPSYFVWPEENERGPVATEMFARLVAFLEERVAAGEIDPDALAAGDPGARRAYEELQEHWLSTPLPDGRVPGFAVSDEQDEELFSAWDEEEAFALSELRRIVAGLPKQPDLPADELDTAAVRLRALLALPGYPANVLRACAGFEDRPMPDDDLDLWLTVAAGVVSPVSDLLENGDLLEEFADLDREIGMEDATLAHLHAIQCADWLAGVAALARLGPGVLASPERMARLIAESEDIDVDEQDGDDLGATEGLFAPVVSLWGYLGIVDKDDVLTPLGWWGLPKALERAWSPAE
;
A
#
# COMPACT_ATOMS: atom_id res chain seq x y z
N MET A 1 -27.97 31.47 -2.29
CA MET A 1 -27.10 32.09 -1.27
C MET A 1 -27.06 31.23 -0.03
N ASP A 2 -28.21 30.95 0.58
CA ASP A 2 -28.32 30.13 1.80
C ASP A 2 -27.69 28.75 1.64
N PHE A 3 -27.96 28.06 0.53
CA PHE A 3 -27.31 26.78 0.22
C PHE A 3 -25.77 26.86 0.26
N VAL A 4 -25.17 27.89 -0.35
CA VAL A 4 -23.71 28.08 -0.38
C VAL A 4 -23.17 28.33 1.03
N CYS A 5 -23.85 29.15 1.83
CA CYS A 5 -23.44 29.44 3.20
C CYS A 5 -23.52 28.20 4.09
N THR A 6 -24.59 27.40 3.95
CA THR A 6 -24.77 26.14 4.68
C THR A 6 -23.70 25.13 4.29
N GLN A 7 -23.46 24.96 2.99
CA GLN A 7 -22.46 24.02 2.47
C GLN A 7 -21.04 24.37 2.94
N ALA A 8 -20.70 25.67 2.93
CA ALA A 8 -19.39 26.14 3.37
C ALA A 8 -19.24 26.26 4.89
N GLY A 9 -20.34 26.19 5.65
CA GLY A 9 -20.36 26.47 7.09
C GLY A 9 -19.94 27.91 7.43
N ARG A 10 -20.05 28.86 6.49
CA ARG A 10 -19.52 30.23 6.60
C ARG A 10 -20.58 31.28 6.25
N PRO A 11 -20.56 32.47 6.90
CA PRO A 11 -21.42 33.57 6.50
C PRO A 11 -20.99 34.12 5.13
N VAL A 12 -21.92 34.76 4.40
CA VAL A 12 -21.68 35.30 3.05
C VAL A 12 -20.44 36.19 2.93
N THR A 13 -20.13 36.95 3.97
CA THR A 13 -18.98 37.86 4.02
C THR A 13 -17.63 37.15 4.14
N ALA A 14 -17.62 35.88 4.51
CA ALA A 14 -16.42 35.05 4.68
C ALA A 14 -16.30 33.95 3.62
N LEU A 15 -17.19 33.92 2.62
CA LEU A 15 -17.10 32.94 1.55
C LEU A 15 -15.90 33.22 0.64
N THR A 16 -15.14 32.17 0.39
CA THR A 16 -14.03 32.15 -0.56
C THR A 16 -14.48 31.74 -1.96
N ARG A 17 -13.58 31.87 -2.94
CA ARG A 17 -13.80 31.34 -4.30
C ARG A 17 -13.98 29.82 -4.28
N ARG A 18 -13.21 29.12 -3.45
CA ARG A 18 -13.29 27.66 -3.24
C ARG A 18 -14.65 27.24 -2.70
N ASP A 19 -15.16 27.93 -1.69
CA ASP A 19 -16.49 27.66 -1.12
C ASP A 19 -17.59 27.75 -2.19
N VAL A 20 -17.53 28.79 -3.02
CA VAL A 20 -18.49 29.00 -4.11
C VAL A 20 -18.32 27.94 -5.21
N ALA A 21 -17.09 27.61 -5.60
CA ALA A 21 -16.81 26.58 -6.60
C ALA A 21 -17.32 25.19 -6.17
N ARG A 22 -17.00 24.76 -4.94
CA ARG A 22 -17.49 23.50 -4.37
C ARG A 22 -19.02 23.46 -4.28
N ALA A 23 -19.66 24.55 -3.87
CA ALA A 23 -21.12 24.61 -3.84
C ALA A 23 -21.77 24.56 -5.23
N LEU A 24 -21.11 25.09 -6.27
CA LEU A 24 -21.60 24.96 -7.65
C LEU A 24 -21.47 23.54 -8.20
N LEU A 25 -20.45 22.79 -7.78
CA LEU A 25 -20.26 21.38 -8.14
C LEU A 25 -21.14 20.41 -7.35
N ALA A 26 -21.61 20.81 -6.17
CA ALA A 26 -22.51 20.02 -5.33
C ALA A 26 -23.95 19.92 -5.88
N VAL A 27 -24.27 20.59 -6.99
CA VAL A 27 -25.58 20.56 -7.65
C VAL A 27 -25.42 20.26 -9.14
N PRO A 28 -26.47 19.73 -9.83
CA PRO A 28 -26.40 19.50 -11.26
C PRO A 28 -26.00 20.77 -12.04
N SER A 29 -25.09 20.62 -13.01
CA SER A 29 -24.49 21.74 -13.77
C SER A 29 -25.51 22.66 -14.42
N GLY A 30 -26.59 22.13 -14.99
CA GLY A 30 -27.70 22.92 -15.54
C GLY A 30 -28.39 23.82 -14.48
N VAL A 31 -28.56 23.32 -13.26
CA VAL A 31 -29.13 24.10 -12.15
C VAL A 31 -28.16 25.20 -11.70
N ALA A 32 -26.88 24.86 -11.56
CA ALA A 32 -25.83 25.82 -11.22
C ALA A 32 -25.75 26.97 -12.25
N LEU A 33 -25.78 26.64 -13.55
CA LEU A 33 -25.72 27.61 -14.64
C LEU A 33 -26.88 28.62 -14.62
N VAL A 34 -28.10 28.15 -14.31
CA VAL A 34 -29.28 29.01 -14.18
C VAL A 34 -29.16 29.93 -12.95
N ALA A 35 -28.60 29.41 -11.85
CA ALA A 35 -28.47 30.15 -10.59
C ALA A 35 -27.31 31.18 -10.58
N LEU A 36 -26.30 31.04 -11.45
CA LEU A 36 -25.09 31.89 -11.47
C LEU A 36 -25.39 33.41 -11.45
N PRO A 37 -26.29 33.98 -12.28
CA PRO A 37 -26.53 35.42 -12.29
C PRO A 37 -27.15 35.94 -10.98
N ASP A 38 -28.02 35.15 -10.36
CA ASP A 38 -28.66 35.49 -9.08
C ASP A 38 -27.65 35.39 -7.94
N LEU A 39 -26.81 34.33 -7.93
CA LEU A 39 -25.75 34.16 -6.94
C LEU A 39 -24.74 35.32 -6.99
N ARG A 40 -24.30 35.70 -8.20
CA ARG A 40 -23.39 36.84 -8.41
C ARG A 40 -24.00 38.15 -7.89
N ARG A 41 -25.29 38.39 -8.13
CA ARG A 41 -26.00 39.57 -7.61
C ARG A 41 -26.10 39.55 -6.09
N ALA A 42 -26.41 38.39 -5.51
CA ALA A 42 -26.49 38.21 -4.06
C ALA A 42 -25.15 38.49 -3.38
N MET A 43 -24.05 37.94 -3.90
CA MET A 43 -22.70 38.18 -3.38
C MET A 43 -22.28 39.66 -3.48
N MET A 44 -22.59 40.33 -4.59
CA MET A 44 -22.40 41.79 -4.72
C MET A 44 -23.21 42.56 -3.67
N SER A 45 -24.49 42.21 -3.46
CA SER A 45 -25.34 42.89 -2.49
C SER A 45 -24.88 42.69 -1.05
N ALA A 46 -24.22 41.57 -0.76
CA ALA A 46 -23.67 41.24 0.54
C ALA A 46 -22.27 41.83 0.79
N GLY A 47 -21.70 42.59 -0.16
CA GLY A 47 -20.38 43.21 -0.01
C GLY A 47 -19.19 42.26 -0.17
N ASN A 48 -19.40 41.06 -0.71
CA ASN A 48 -18.33 40.09 -1.02
C ASN A 48 -18.32 39.75 -2.53
N PRO A 49 -18.01 40.71 -3.43
CA PRO A 49 -18.01 40.44 -4.86
C PRO A 49 -16.80 39.60 -5.28
N LEU A 50 -17.05 38.49 -5.97
CA LEU A 50 -15.99 37.74 -6.67
C LEU A 50 -15.66 38.36 -8.03
N SER A 51 -14.43 38.13 -8.49
CA SER A 51 -13.89 38.72 -9.71
C SER A 51 -14.61 38.25 -10.98
N ARG A 52 -14.48 39.04 -12.06
CA ARG A 52 -15.02 38.65 -13.37
C ARG A 52 -14.36 37.37 -13.91
N PRO A 53 -13.02 37.19 -13.87
CA PRO A 53 -12.38 35.94 -14.29
C PRO A 53 -12.97 34.70 -13.61
N PHE A 54 -13.21 34.75 -12.30
CA PHE A 54 -13.87 33.66 -11.58
C PHE A 54 -15.23 33.31 -12.18
N TRP A 55 -16.13 34.29 -12.34
CA TRP A 55 -17.48 34.00 -12.86
C TRP A 55 -17.51 33.48 -14.30
N GLU A 56 -16.60 33.95 -15.16
CA GLU A 56 -16.50 33.44 -16.53
C GLU A 56 -15.95 32.00 -16.53
N SER A 57 -14.90 31.72 -15.76
CA SER A 57 -14.34 30.37 -15.61
C SER A 57 -15.38 29.37 -15.06
N ALA A 58 -16.13 29.75 -14.02
CA ALA A 58 -17.17 28.91 -13.44
C ALA A 58 -18.25 28.55 -14.46
N LYS A 59 -18.66 29.53 -15.26
CA LYS A 59 -19.66 29.35 -16.32
C LYS A 59 -19.15 28.46 -17.45
N GLU A 60 -17.88 28.60 -17.82
CA GLU A 60 -17.23 27.78 -18.84
C GLU A 60 -17.10 26.32 -18.39
N THR A 61 -16.57 26.09 -17.20
CA THR A 61 -16.43 24.74 -16.62
C THR A 61 -17.78 24.06 -16.48
N LEU A 62 -18.80 24.73 -15.92
CA LEU A 62 -20.14 24.14 -15.76
C LEU A 62 -20.81 23.83 -17.10
N ARG A 63 -20.58 24.64 -18.15
CA ARG A 63 -21.07 24.33 -19.51
C ARG A 63 -20.37 23.12 -20.10
N SER A 64 -19.06 22.99 -19.89
CA SER A 64 -18.27 21.86 -20.36
C SER A 64 -18.77 20.55 -19.71
N ILE A 65 -19.03 20.58 -18.39
CA ILE A 65 -19.64 19.46 -17.64
C ILE A 65 -21.02 19.11 -18.22
N GLU A 66 -21.91 20.10 -18.38
CA GLU A 66 -23.27 19.87 -18.90
C GLU A 66 -23.25 19.29 -20.32
N SER A 67 -22.26 19.66 -21.13
CA SER A 67 -22.08 19.13 -22.49
C SER A 67 -21.42 17.74 -22.54
N GLY A 68 -20.97 17.20 -21.41
CA GLY A 68 -20.26 15.92 -21.32
C GLY A 68 -18.83 15.95 -21.89
N VAL A 69 -18.24 17.13 -22.05
CA VAL A 69 -16.89 17.30 -22.63
C VAL A 69 -15.81 17.45 -21.54
N ALA A 70 -16.19 17.89 -20.34
CA ALA A 70 -15.24 18.09 -19.24
C ALA A 70 -14.66 16.75 -18.73
N THR A 71 -13.34 16.74 -18.55
CA THR A 71 -12.65 15.67 -17.81
C THR A 71 -12.59 15.97 -16.31
N VAL A 72 -12.33 14.96 -15.48
CA VAL A 72 -12.07 15.15 -14.04
C VAL A 72 -10.91 16.13 -13.82
N GLY A 73 -9.86 16.03 -14.63
CA GLY A 73 -8.71 16.94 -14.57
C GLY A 73 -9.04 18.39 -14.94
N ASP A 74 -10.05 18.65 -15.77
CA ASP A 74 -10.51 20.01 -16.06
C ASP A 74 -11.22 20.63 -14.86
N VAL A 75 -12.09 19.86 -14.20
CA VAL A 75 -12.79 20.29 -13.00
C VAL A 75 -11.79 20.53 -11.86
N GLN A 76 -10.86 19.60 -11.65
CA GLN A 76 -9.83 19.72 -10.62
C GLN A 76 -8.96 20.97 -10.82
N ARG A 77 -8.44 21.19 -12.04
CA ARG A 77 -7.66 22.40 -12.37
C ARG A 77 -8.44 23.68 -12.13
N TRP A 78 -9.75 23.68 -12.41
CA TRP A 78 -10.60 24.83 -12.12
C TRP A 78 -10.75 25.08 -10.61
N ILE A 79 -10.95 24.06 -9.79
CA ILE A 79 -11.02 24.24 -8.32
C ILE A 79 -9.67 24.74 -7.78
N GLU A 80 -8.55 24.17 -8.23
CA GLU A 80 -7.19 24.63 -7.88
C GLU A 80 -6.96 26.11 -8.26
N SER A 81 -7.55 26.57 -9.37
CA SER A 81 -7.45 27.97 -9.80
C SER A 81 -8.12 28.96 -8.85
N THR A 82 -8.90 28.49 -7.87
CA THR A 82 -9.44 29.34 -6.80
C THR A 82 -8.35 29.89 -5.86
N GLY A 83 -7.14 29.33 -5.92
CA GLY A 83 -5.97 29.75 -5.15
C GLY A 83 -5.98 29.32 -3.69
N THR A 84 -6.96 28.50 -3.29
CA THR A 84 -7.12 28.01 -1.91
C THR A 84 -7.43 26.51 -1.84
N GLU A 85 -7.56 25.84 -3.00
CA GLU A 85 -7.68 24.39 -3.08
C GLU A 85 -6.28 23.79 -3.31
N PRO A 86 -5.80 22.93 -2.40
CA PRO A 86 -4.53 22.23 -2.57
C PRO A 86 -4.45 21.47 -3.90
N ILE A 87 -3.26 21.45 -4.49
CA ILE A 87 -2.97 20.63 -5.66
C ILE A 87 -2.88 19.18 -5.21
N LEU A 88 -3.62 18.28 -5.87
CA LEU A 88 -3.70 16.87 -5.47
C LEU A 88 -2.36 16.13 -5.63
N MET A 89 -1.63 16.41 -6.72
CA MET A 89 -0.33 15.82 -7.00
C MET A 89 0.68 16.94 -7.24
N THR A 90 1.66 17.05 -6.34
CA THR A 90 2.73 18.05 -6.46
C THR A 90 3.80 17.58 -7.46
N PRO A 91 4.61 18.50 -8.02
CA PRO A 91 5.79 18.14 -8.82
C PRO A 91 6.77 17.19 -8.10
N SER A 92 6.86 17.28 -6.78
CA SER A 92 7.63 16.35 -5.92
C SER A 92 6.99 14.96 -5.70
N TYR A 93 5.93 14.62 -6.42
CA TYR A 93 5.19 13.35 -6.32
C TYR A 93 4.44 13.11 -5.01
N PHE A 94 4.34 14.10 -4.12
CA PHE A 94 3.40 14.01 -3.00
C PHE A 94 1.96 14.00 -3.54
N VAL A 95 1.17 13.02 -3.10
CA VAL A 95 -0.24 12.83 -3.48
C VAL A 95 -1.12 12.90 -2.24
N TRP A 96 -2.12 13.78 -2.25
CA TRP A 96 -3.14 13.79 -1.20
C TRP A 96 -4.10 12.60 -1.37
N PRO A 97 -4.49 11.91 -0.28
CA PRO A 97 -5.59 10.95 -0.33
C PRO A 97 -6.90 11.60 -0.80
N GLU A 98 -7.78 10.79 -1.39
CA GLU A 98 -9.13 11.24 -1.76
C GLU A 98 -9.90 11.74 -0.53
N GLU A 99 -10.86 12.66 -0.71
CA GLU A 99 -11.51 13.33 0.42
C GLU A 99 -12.25 12.36 1.37
N ASN A 100 -12.72 11.23 0.87
CA ASN A 100 -13.36 10.14 1.61
C ASN A 100 -12.37 9.14 2.24
N GLU A 101 -11.10 9.17 1.84
CA GLU A 101 -10.04 8.25 2.28
C GLU A 101 -9.02 8.93 3.20
N ARG A 102 -9.15 10.24 3.45
CA ARG A 102 -8.24 10.95 4.35
C ARG A 102 -8.44 10.49 5.80
N GLY A 103 -7.34 9.98 6.38
CA GLY A 103 -7.21 9.84 7.82
C GLY A 103 -7.28 11.17 8.59
N PRO A 104 -7.30 11.10 9.93
CA PRO A 104 -7.35 12.29 10.79
C PRO A 104 -6.20 13.28 10.56
N VAL A 105 -4.98 12.81 10.33
CA VAL A 105 -3.79 13.66 10.10
C VAL A 105 -3.86 14.29 8.71
N ALA A 106 -4.16 13.52 7.66
CA ALA A 106 -4.37 14.04 6.31
C ALA A 106 -5.49 15.10 6.28
N THR A 107 -6.60 14.85 7.00
CA THR A 107 -7.70 15.81 7.13
C THR A 107 -7.25 17.09 7.84
N GLU A 108 -6.51 16.97 8.94
CA GLU A 108 -5.96 18.10 9.68
C GLU A 108 -5.00 18.93 8.81
N MET A 109 -4.03 18.28 8.16
CA MET A 109 -2.99 18.94 7.36
C MET A 109 -3.58 19.59 6.12
N PHE A 110 -4.54 18.93 5.45
CA PHE A 110 -5.26 19.52 4.33
C PHE A 110 -6.00 20.80 4.75
N ALA A 111 -6.70 20.77 5.90
CA ALA A 111 -7.39 21.95 6.43
C ALA A 111 -6.42 23.09 6.81
N ARG A 112 -5.26 22.76 7.40
CA ARG A 112 -4.19 23.73 7.70
C ARG A 112 -3.62 24.36 6.43
N LEU A 113 -3.42 23.57 5.37
CA LEU A 113 -2.94 24.07 4.09
C LEU A 113 -3.97 25.01 3.45
N VAL A 114 -5.26 24.65 3.42
CA VAL A 114 -6.33 25.54 2.94
C VAL A 114 -6.31 26.88 3.68
N ALA A 115 -6.22 26.86 5.02
CA ALA A 115 -6.16 28.09 5.82
C ALA A 115 -4.91 28.93 5.50
N PHE A 116 -3.75 28.28 5.34
CA PHE A 116 -2.51 28.95 4.92
C PHE A 116 -2.66 29.63 3.54
N LEU A 117 -3.27 28.94 2.57
CA LEU A 117 -3.50 29.49 1.24
C LEU A 117 -4.51 30.64 1.27
N GLU A 118 -5.57 30.55 2.08
CA GLU A 118 -6.52 31.66 2.31
C GLU A 118 -5.80 32.91 2.84
N GLU A 119 -4.87 32.75 3.79
CA GLU A 119 -4.03 33.85 4.27
C GLU A 119 -3.13 34.43 3.18
N ARG A 120 -2.51 33.58 2.34
CA ARG A 120 -1.65 34.03 1.24
C ARG A 120 -2.41 34.77 0.14
N VAL A 121 -3.63 34.33 -0.16
CA VAL A 121 -4.55 35.07 -1.04
C VAL A 121 -4.91 36.42 -0.43
N ALA A 122 -5.22 36.49 0.87
CA ALA A 122 -5.53 37.75 1.56
C ALA A 122 -4.33 38.71 1.60
N ALA A 123 -3.10 38.17 1.68
CA ALA A 123 -1.85 38.94 1.61
C ALA A 123 -1.51 39.42 0.19
N GLY A 124 -2.18 38.90 -0.84
CA GLY A 124 -1.91 39.20 -2.24
C GLY A 124 -0.68 38.48 -2.81
N GLU A 125 -0.19 37.44 -2.13
CA GLU A 125 0.92 36.60 -2.59
C GLU A 125 0.47 35.59 -3.65
N ILE A 126 -0.81 35.18 -3.60
CA ILE A 126 -1.46 34.36 -4.61
C ILE A 126 -2.45 35.25 -5.38
N ASP A 127 -2.35 35.25 -6.71
CA ASP A 127 -3.33 35.89 -7.60
C ASP A 127 -4.26 34.82 -8.23
N PRO A 128 -5.47 34.62 -7.70
CA PRO A 128 -6.37 33.61 -8.25
C PRO A 128 -7.03 34.05 -9.57
N ASP A 129 -6.94 35.32 -9.98
CA ASP A 129 -7.36 35.72 -11.33
C ASP A 129 -6.32 35.33 -12.38
N ALA A 130 -5.03 35.43 -12.04
CA ALA A 130 -3.95 34.91 -12.88
C ALA A 130 -4.01 33.38 -13.01
N LEU A 131 -4.30 32.67 -11.90
CA LEU A 131 -4.52 31.22 -11.92
C LEU A 131 -5.72 30.84 -12.81
N ALA A 132 -6.86 31.54 -12.65
CA ALA A 132 -8.05 31.29 -13.47
C ALA A 132 -7.83 31.61 -14.97
N ALA A 133 -6.92 32.53 -15.29
CA ALA A 133 -6.51 32.84 -16.67
C ALA A 133 -5.50 31.83 -17.25
N GLY A 134 -5.04 30.86 -16.46
CA GLY A 134 -4.06 29.86 -16.88
C GLY A 134 -2.64 30.41 -16.99
N ASP A 135 -2.28 31.42 -16.20
CA ASP A 135 -0.92 31.97 -16.20
C ASP A 135 0.10 30.92 -15.68
N PRO A 136 1.10 30.50 -16.49
CA PRO A 136 2.03 29.46 -16.09
C PRO A 136 2.96 29.89 -14.94
N GLY A 137 3.24 31.19 -14.79
CA GLY A 137 4.06 31.72 -13.71
C GLY A 137 3.33 31.69 -12.37
N ALA A 138 2.08 32.13 -12.35
CA ALA A 138 1.21 32.05 -11.19
C ALA A 138 1.00 30.58 -10.76
N ARG A 139 0.81 29.66 -11.72
CA ARG A 139 0.69 28.24 -11.42
C ARG A 139 1.94 27.67 -10.77
N ARG A 140 3.12 27.95 -11.32
CA ARG A 140 4.39 27.49 -10.74
C ARG A 140 4.61 28.04 -9.34
N ALA A 141 4.36 29.34 -9.12
CA ALA A 141 4.49 29.95 -7.79
C ALA A 141 3.53 29.30 -6.77
N TYR A 142 2.32 28.94 -7.21
CA TYR A 142 1.34 28.24 -6.38
C TYR A 142 1.75 26.80 -6.04
N GLU A 143 2.39 26.10 -6.97
CA GLU A 143 2.98 24.76 -6.76
C GLU A 143 4.16 24.84 -5.76
N GLU A 144 5.14 25.71 -6.04
CA GLU A 144 6.33 25.90 -5.20
C GLU A 144 5.98 26.29 -3.76
N LEU A 145 4.95 27.12 -3.59
CA LEU A 145 4.46 27.53 -2.28
C LEU A 145 3.93 26.34 -1.46
N GLN A 146 3.19 25.44 -2.09
CA GLN A 146 2.62 24.27 -1.42
C GLN A 146 3.69 23.22 -1.12
N GLU A 147 4.63 22.99 -2.03
CA GLU A 147 5.78 22.12 -1.79
C GLU A 147 6.63 22.63 -0.62
N HIS A 148 6.86 23.94 -0.58
CA HIS A 148 7.57 24.55 0.54
C HIS A 148 6.81 24.36 1.85
N TRP A 149 5.48 24.52 1.84
CA TRP A 149 4.67 24.28 3.04
C TRP A 149 4.72 22.82 3.50
N LEU A 150 4.60 21.86 2.57
CA LEU A 150 4.64 20.42 2.86
C LEU A 150 5.99 19.97 3.45
N SER A 151 7.09 20.63 3.07
CA SER A 151 8.44 20.31 3.53
C SER A 151 8.90 21.13 4.74
N THR A 152 8.13 22.13 5.16
CA THR A 152 8.51 23.00 6.29
C THR A 152 7.90 22.50 7.60
N PRO A 153 8.70 22.33 8.67
CA PRO A 153 8.19 21.97 9.98
C PRO A 153 7.18 23.00 10.50
N LEU A 154 6.02 22.53 10.94
CA LEU A 154 5.02 23.34 11.63
C LEU A 154 5.47 23.64 13.07
N PRO A 155 4.81 24.58 13.79
CA PRO A 155 5.16 24.90 15.17
C PRO A 155 5.09 23.74 16.16
N ASP A 156 4.35 22.68 15.83
CA ASP A 156 4.26 21.44 16.60
C ASP A 156 5.39 20.44 16.27
N GLY A 157 6.30 20.79 15.36
CA GLY A 157 7.47 20.01 14.97
C GLY A 157 7.22 19.03 13.81
N ARG A 158 5.96 18.78 13.43
CA ARG A 158 5.63 17.88 12.32
C ARG A 158 5.96 18.54 10.98
N VAL A 159 6.49 17.75 10.05
CA VAL A 159 6.59 18.11 8.63
C VAL A 159 5.34 17.56 7.95
N PRO A 160 4.47 18.41 7.35
CA PRO A 160 3.16 17.94 6.87
C PRO A 160 3.24 16.82 5.84
N GLY A 161 4.19 16.88 4.89
CA GLY A 161 4.36 15.83 3.89
C GLY A 161 4.66 14.48 4.53
N PHE A 162 5.62 14.42 5.45
CA PHE A 162 5.95 13.19 6.17
C PHE A 162 4.82 12.72 7.08
N ALA A 163 4.17 13.62 7.82
CA ALA A 163 3.09 13.23 8.73
C ALA A 163 1.88 12.62 8.00
N VAL A 164 1.61 13.05 6.77
CA VAL A 164 0.55 12.45 5.94
C VAL A 164 1.01 11.11 5.35
N SER A 165 2.24 11.04 4.83
CA SER A 165 2.80 9.77 4.34
C SER A 165 2.87 8.71 5.44
N ASP A 166 3.33 9.07 6.63
CA ASP A 166 3.41 8.17 7.79
C ASP A 166 2.03 7.60 8.17
N GLU A 167 0.96 8.42 8.10
CA GLU A 167 -0.41 7.95 8.36
C GLU A 167 -0.89 6.96 7.28
N GLN A 168 -0.58 7.24 6.00
CA GLN A 168 -0.92 6.34 4.90
C GLN A 168 -0.16 5.01 5.00
N ASP A 169 1.12 5.07 5.37
CA ASP A 169 1.94 3.90 5.59
C ASP A 169 1.41 3.09 6.79
N GLU A 170 1.03 3.74 7.90
CA GLU A 170 0.44 3.08 9.07
C GLU A 170 -0.89 2.37 8.73
N GLU A 171 -1.75 2.99 7.92
CA GLU A 171 -2.99 2.38 7.43
C GLU A 171 -2.70 1.13 6.57
N LEU A 172 -1.72 1.23 5.67
CA LEU A 172 -1.28 0.10 4.84
C LEU A 172 -0.74 -1.05 5.69
N PHE A 173 0.14 -0.77 6.66
CA PHE A 173 0.67 -1.77 7.58
C PHE A 173 -0.44 -2.40 8.44
N SER A 174 -1.41 -1.61 8.92
CA SER A 174 -2.55 -2.13 9.68
C SER A 174 -3.42 -3.07 8.84
N ALA A 175 -3.62 -2.78 7.56
CA ALA A 175 -4.37 -3.67 6.67
C ALA A 175 -3.63 -5.01 6.47
N TRP A 176 -2.30 -4.97 6.34
CA TRP A 176 -1.47 -6.18 6.28
C TRP A 176 -1.52 -6.98 7.60
N ASP A 177 -1.41 -6.31 8.75
CA ASP A 177 -1.53 -6.95 10.07
C ASP A 177 -2.91 -7.63 10.25
N GLU A 178 -3.98 -7.01 9.76
CA GLU A 178 -5.33 -7.61 9.77
C GLU A 178 -5.43 -8.86 8.89
N GLU A 179 -4.81 -8.84 7.71
CA GLU A 179 -4.74 -9.99 6.81
C GLU A 179 -3.97 -11.15 7.44
N GLU A 180 -2.78 -10.89 8.00
CA GLU A 180 -1.98 -11.88 8.72
C GLU A 180 -2.73 -12.45 9.93
N ALA A 181 -3.37 -11.59 10.73
CA ALA A 181 -4.16 -12.02 11.88
C ALA A 181 -5.35 -12.89 11.48
N PHE A 182 -6.03 -12.54 10.38
CA PHE A 182 -7.09 -13.36 9.80
C PHE A 182 -6.56 -14.72 9.35
N ALA A 183 -5.50 -14.73 8.55
CA ALA A 183 -4.87 -15.95 8.04
C ALA A 183 -4.39 -16.87 9.17
N LEU A 184 -3.79 -16.29 10.23
CA LEU A 184 -3.38 -17.01 11.43
C LEU A 184 -4.57 -17.62 12.18
N SER A 185 -5.67 -16.87 12.31
CA SER A 185 -6.88 -17.35 12.97
C SER A 185 -7.50 -18.54 12.22
N GLU A 186 -7.53 -18.47 10.89
CA GLU A 186 -8.04 -19.52 10.02
C GLU A 186 -7.13 -20.75 9.98
N LEU A 187 -5.81 -20.54 9.92
CA LEU A 187 -4.84 -21.63 10.05
C LEU A 187 -5.03 -22.40 11.36
N ARG A 188 -5.14 -21.69 12.49
CA ARG A 188 -5.39 -22.30 13.81
C ARG A 188 -6.71 -23.07 13.84
N ARG A 189 -7.77 -22.52 13.24
CA ARG A 189 -9.07 -23.20 13.10
C ARG A 189 -8.95 -24.50 12.31
N ILE A 190 -8.26 -24.47 11.17
CA ILE A 190 -8.07 -25.63 10.30
C ILE A 190 -7.25 -26.71 11.00
N VAL A 191 -6.09 -26.34 11.58
CA VAL A 191 -5.22 -27.27 12.30
C VAL A 191 -5.95 -27.91 13.48
N ALA A 192 -6.70 -27.14 14.26
CA ALA A 192 -7.50 -27.67 15.37
C ALA A 192 -8.59 -28.64 14.91
N GLY A 193 -9.10 -28.48 13.68
CA GLY A 193 -10.12 -29.34 13.07
C GLY A 193 -9.58 -30.61 12.40
N LEU A 194 -8.25 -30.81 12.33
CA LEU A 194 -7.68 -31.98 11.67
C LEU A 194 -8.08 -33.30 12.37
N PRO A 195 -8.42 -34.37 11.62
CA PRO A 195 -8.74 -35.67 12.20
C PRO A 195 -7.61 -36.27 13.04
N LYS A 196 -6.36 -35.96 12.68
CA LYS A 196 -5.16 -36.35 13.39
C LYS A 196 -4.26 -35.12 13.52
N GLN A 197 -3.84 -34.82 14.75
CA GLN A 197 -2.86 -33.78 15.00
C GLN A 197 -1.46 -34.27 14.57
N PRO A 198 -0.65 -33.42 13.90
CA PRO A 198 0.74 -33.72 13.63
C PRO A 198 1.55 -33.82 14.93
N ASP A 199 2.22 -34.94 15.14
CA ASP A 199 3.15 -35.12 16.26
C ASP A 199 4.54 -34.62 15.84
N LEU A 200 5.31 -34.05 16.78
CA LEU A 200 6.69 -33.60 16.53
C LEU A 200 7.59 -34.80 16.15
N PRO A 201 8.18 -34.82 14.94
CA PRO A 201 9.09 -35.89 14.53
C PRO A 201 10.53 -35.56 14.94
N ALA A 202 10.85 -35.83 16.21
CA ALA A 202 12.13 -35.43 16.83
C ALA A 202 13.37 -35.90 16.05
N ASP A 203 13.43 -37.18 15.65
CA ASP A 203 14.60 -37.72 14.94
C ASP A 203 14.82 -37.05 13.56
N GLU A 204 13.73 -36.68 12.88
CA GLU A 204 13.77 -36.00 11.58
C GLU A 204 14.17 -34.54 11.74
N LEU A 205 13.67 -33.88 12.80
CA LEU A 205 14.06 -32.52 13.16
C LEU A 205 15.55 -32.43 13.49
N ASP A 206 16.06 -33.31 14.35
CA ASP A 206 17.49 -33.35 14.73
C ASP A 206 18.37 -33.52 13.47
N THR A 207 17.97 -34.43 12.59
CA THR A 207 18.67 -34.67 11.33
C THR A 207 18.63 -33.44 10.42
N ALA A 208 17.47 -32.78 10.31
CA ALA A 208 17.31 -31.56 9.51
C ALA A 208 18.11 -30.40 10.08
N ALA A 209 18.12 -30.21 11.40
CA ALA A 209 18.84 -29.13 12.08
C ALA A 209 20.36 -29.26 11.90
N VAL A 210 20.92 -30.47 12.02
CA VAL A 210 22.35 -30.72 11.76
C VAL A 210 22.72 -30.35 10.33
N ARG A 211 21.91 -30.73 9.34
CA ARG A 211 22.13 -30.34 7.93
C ARG A 211 22.00 -28.83 7.74
N LEU A 212 21.00 -28.22 8.35
CA LEU A 212 20.72 -26.79 8.25
C LEU A 212 21.87 -25.96 8.82
N ARG A 213 22.42 -26.32 9.99
CA ARG A 213 23.61 -25.65 10.55
C ARG A 213 24.81 -25.73 9.61
N ALA A 214 25.06 -26.90 9.02
CA ALA A 214 26.14 -27.08 8.06
C ALA A 214 25.93 -26.24 6.80
N LEU A 215 24.70 -26.17 6.30
CA LEU A 215 24.31 -25.36 5.14
C LEU A 215 24.49 -23.86 5.42
N LEU A 216 23.96 -23.36 6.54
CA LEU A 216 24.05 -21.96 6.95
C LEU A 216 25.48 -21.51 7.29
N ALA A 217 26.46 -22.41 7.35
CA ALA A 217 27.87 -22.06 7.46
C ALA A 217 28.53 -21.78 6.09
N LEU A 218 27.88 -22.16 4.99
CA LEU A 218 28.40 -21.98 3.64
C LEU A 218 28.07 -20.57 3.10
N PRO A 219 28.93 -19.99 2.25
CA PRO A 219 28.60 -18.78 1.50
C PRO A 219 27.75 -19.11 0.26
N GLY A 220 26.91 -18.17 -0.16
CA GLY A 220 26.12 -18.25 -1.39
C GLY A 220 24.81 -19.01 -1.25
N TYR A 221 24.13 -19.22 -2.38
CA TYR A 221 22.84 -19.88 -2.43
C TYR A 221 22.91 -21.37 -2.03
N PRO A 222 21.92 -21.89 -1.27
CA PRO A 222 20.76 -21.19 -0.69
C PRO A 222 21.03 -20.58 0.69
N ALA A 223 22.24 -20.69 1.23
CA ALA A 223 22.56 -20.31 2.60
C ALA A 223 22.41 -18.81 2.87
N ASN A 224 22.77 -17.94 1.91
CA ASN A 224 22.55 -16.49 2.01
C ASN A 224 21.06 -16.17 2.17
N VAL A 225 20.22 -16.68 1.25
CA VAL A 225 18.77 -16.48 1.27
C VAL A 225 18.16 -16.96 2.59
N LEU A 226 18.50 -18.15 3.06
CA LEU A 226 17.96 -18.68 4.32
C LEU A 226 18.40 -17.86 5.55
N ARG A 227 19.60 -17.27 5.55
CA ARG A 227 20.05 -16.36 6.61
C ARG A 227 19.30 -15.02 6.57
N ALA A 228 19.09 -14.46 5.38
CA ALA A 228 18.35 -13.22 5.18
C ALA A 228 16.88 -13.38 5.62
N CYS A 229 16.22 -14.44 5.12
CA CYS A 229 14.88 -14.86 5.53
C CYS A 229 14.73 -14.95 7.06
N ALA A 230 15.70 -15.54 7.76
CA ALA A 230 15.67 -15.70 9.21
C ALA A 230 16.14 -14.45 10.01
N GLY A 231 16.71 -13.44 9.34
CA GLY A 231 17.33 -12.29 9.98
C GLY A 231 18.56 -12.64 10.82
N PHE A 232 19.36 -13.63 10.38
CA PHE A 232 20.60 -14.03 11.05
C PHE A 232 21.82 -13.17 10.69
N GLU A 233 21.63 -12.16 9.85
CA GLU A 233 22.66 -11.16 9.55
C GLU A 233 22.82 -10.19 10.72
N ASP A 234 21.70 -9.81 11.35
CA ASP A 234 21.67 -8.90 12.50
C ASP A 234 21.54 -9.62 13.86
N ARG A 235 21.20 -10.92 13.86
CA ARG A 235 20.93 -11.70 15.07
C ARG A 235 21.74 -13.00 15.10
N PRO A 236 22.18 -13.46 16.29
CA PRO A 236 22.86 -14.74 16.41
C PRO A 236 21.91 -15.90 16.11
N MET A 237 22.44 -16.96 15.49
CA MET A 237 21.68 -18.20 15.27
C MET A 237 21.32 -18.87 16.61
N PRO A 238 20.09 -19.40 16.76
CA PRO A 238 19.70 -20.16 17.95
C PRO A 238 20.55 -21.41 18.18
N ASP A 239 20.84 -21.71 19.44
CA ASP A 239 21.48 -22.97 19.88
C ASP A 239 20.49 -24.14 19.92
N ASP A 240 19.21 -23.86 20.12
CA ASP A 240 18.14 -24.86 20.12
C ASP A 240 17.76 -25.23 18.67
N ASP A 241 17.72 -26.53 18.38
CA ASP A 241 17.51 -27.04 17.02
C ASP A 241 16.06 -26.86 16.54
N LEU A 242 15.10 -26.92 17.46
CA LEU A 242 13.69 -26.64 17.18
C LEU A 242 13.51 -25.15 16.83
N ASP A 243 14.06 -24.26 17.64
CA ASP A 243 13.98 -22.81 17.42
C ASP A 243 14.72 -22.39 16.15
N LEU A 244 15.90 -22.95 15.87
CA LEU A 244 16.64 -22.72 14.64
C LEU A 244 15.79 -23.11 13.41
N TRP A 245 15.27 -24.34 13.40
CA TRP A 245 14.52 -24.85 12.25
C TRP A 245 13.24 -24.04 12.02
N LEU A 246 12.47 -23.77 13.08
CA LEU A 246 11.24 -22.98 12.98
C LEU A 246 11.51 -21.53 12.57
N THR A 247 12.59 -20.91 13.04
CA THR A 247 12.95 -19.53 12.64
C THR A 247 13.25 -19.46 11.15
N VAL A 248 14.02 -20.40 10.61
CA VAL A 248 14.33 -20.43 9.18
C VAL A 248 13.09 -20.78 8.35
N ALA A 249 12.31 -21.78 8.78
CA ALA A 249 11.08 -22.15 8.06
C ALA A 249 10.04 -21.02 8.05
N ALA A 250 9.88 -20.29 9.15
CA ALA A 250 9.02 -19.10 9.22
C ALA A 250 9.55 -17.97 8.33
N GLY A 251 10.87 -17.77 8.29
CA GLY A 251 11.49 -16.77 7.43
C GLY A 251 11.33 -17.02 5.92
N VAL A 252 11.08 -18.27 5.49
CA VAL A 252 10.73 -18.56 4.09
C VAL A 252 9.31 -18.06 3.76
N VAL A 253 8.43 -17.98 4.75
CA VAL A 253 7.03 -17.54 4.60
C VAL A 253 6.94 -16.02 4.65
N SER A 254 7.62 -15.42 5.63
CA SER A 254 7.70 -13.97 5.81
C SER A 254 9.18 -13.59 6.00
N PRO A 255 9.92 -13.29 4.91
CA PRO A 255 11.33 -12.94 4.99
C PRO A 255 11.55 -11.65 5.79
N VAL A 256 12.49 -11.70 6.75
CA VAL A 256 12.75 -10.58 7.69
C VAL A 256 13.52 -9.42 7.07
N SER A 257 14.37 -9.69 6.08
CA SER A 257 15.27 -8.70 5.50
C SER A 257 15.48 -8.96 4.02
N ASP A 258 15.62 -7.88 3.26
CA ASP A 258 16.27 -7.89 1.95
C ASP A 258 17.75 -8.31 2.10
N LEU A 259 18.34 -8.86 1.04
CA LEU A 259 19.77 -9.17 1.02
C LEU A 259 20.58 -7.89 1.16
N LEU A 260 21.68 -7.94 1.93
CA LEU A 260 22.62 -6.82 2.02
C LEU A 260 23.20 -6.49 0.63
N GLU A 261 22.75 -5.36 0.06
CA GLU A 261 23.39 -4.73 -1.09
C GLU A 261 24.81 -4.32 -0.71
N ASN A 262 25.81 -5.05 -1.23
CA ASN A 262 27.20 -4.62 -1.12
C ASN A 262 27.35 -3.31 -1.92
N GLY A 263 27.43 -2.20 -1.20
CA GLY A 263 27.13 -0.87 -1.71
C GLY A 263 27.77 -0.44 -3.03
N ASP A 264 26.92 0.03 -3.95
CA ASP A 264 27.01 1.35 -4.60
C ASP A 264 25.65 1.65 -5.29
N LEU A 265 24.68 2.15 -4.51
CA LEU A 265 23.28 2.39 -4.92
C LEU A 265 23.08 3.24 -6.19
N LEU A 266 24.12 3.93 -6.65
CA LEU A 266 24.04 4.80 -7.83
C LEU A 266 24.39 4.10 -9.16
N GLU A 267 25.10 2.96 -9.14
CA GLU A 267 25.41 2.21 -10.36
C GLU A 267 24.34 1.16 -10.70
N GLU A 268 23.65 0.60 -9.71
CA GLU A 268 22.67 -0.48 -9.90
C GLU A 268 21.33 0.01 -10.50
N PHE A 269 20.88 1.21 -10.12
CA PHE A 269 19.70 1.86 -10.74
C PHE A 269 19.91 2.27 -12.20
N ALA A 270 21.16 2.32 -12.69
CA ALA A 270 21.47 2.75 -14.05
C ALA A 270 21.45 1.61 -15.09
N ASP A 271 21.39 0.35 -14.65
CA ASP A 271 21.49 -0.83 -15.52
C ASP A 271 20.23 -1.71 -15.44
N LEU A 272 19.14 -1.22 -16.05
CA LEU A 272 17.85 -1.93 -16.18
C LEU A 272 17.96 -3.27 -16.95
N ASP A 273 19.11 -3.57 -17.57
CA ASP A 273 19.38 -4.79 -18.32
C ASP A 273 20.17 -5.85 -17.49
N ARG A 274 20.50 -5.57 -16.23
CA ARG A 274 21.22 -6.52 -15.37
C ARG A 274 20.31 -7.67 -14.95
N GLU A 275 20.72 -8.90 -15.23
CA GLU A 275 20.02 -10.11 -14.76
C GLU A 275 19.99 -10.11 -13.21
N ILE A 276 18.79 -10.16 -12.64
CA ILE A 276 18.57 -10.30 -11.20
C ILE A 276 19.28 -11.58 -10.72
N GLY A 277 20.09 -11.47 -9.67
CA GLY A 277 20.77 -12.62 -9.09
C GLY A 277 19.77 -13.68 -8.63
N MET A 278 20.15 -14.95 -8.66
CA MET A 278 19.24 -16.04 -8.22
C MET A 278 18.77 -15.86 -6.76
N GLU A 279 19.58 -15.24 -5.91
CA GLU A 279 19.26 -14.95 -4.51
C GLU A 279 18.19 -13.85 -4.41
N ASP A 280 18.37 -12.72 -5.10
CA ASP A 280 17.43 -11.59 -5.14
C ASP A 280 16.11 -12.00 -5.80
N ALA A 281 16.19 -12.77 -6.89
CA ALA A 281 15.01 -13.33 -7.54
C ALA A 281 14.26 -14.22 -6.55
N THR A 282 14.95 -15.09 -5.80
CA THR A 282 14.29 -15.95 -4.81
C THR A 282 13.54 -15.13 -3.76
N LEU A 283 14.16 -14.11 -3.16
CA LEU A 283 13.48 -13.25 -2.18
C LEU A 283 12.29 -12.51 -2.78
N ALA A 284 12.43 -11.97 -3.99
CA ALA A 284 11.32 -11.30 -4.68
C ALA A 284 10.12 -12.24 -4.89
N HIS A 285 10.36 -13.52 -5.22
CA HIS A 285 9.27 -14.50 -5.31
C HIS A 285 8.65 -14.78 -3.94
N LEU A 286 9.44 -14.88 -2.85
CA LEU A 286 8.90 -15.10 -1.51
C LEU A 286 8.03 -13.93 -1.04
N HIS A 287 8.46 -12.69 -1.25
CA HIS A 287 7.68 -11.48 -0.91
C HIS A 287 6.41 -11.31 -1.75
N ALA A 288 6.36 -11.90 -2.94
CA ALA A 288 5.21 -11.80 -3.83
C ALA A 288 4.08 -12.81 -3.49
N ILE A 289 4.33 -13.82 -2.64
CA ILE A 289 3.30 -14.79 -2.25
C ILE A 289 2.38 -14.17 -1.20
N GLN A 290 1.08 -14.18 -1.45
CA GLN A 290 0.10 -13.60 -0.54
C GLN A 290 -0.17 -14.51 0.67
N CYS A 291 -0.63 -13.95 1.79
CA CYS A 291 -1.00 -14.72 2.98
C CYS A 291 -2.11 -15.74 2.67
N ALA A 292 -3.03 -15.38 1.78
CA ALA A 292 -4.07 -16.26 1.24
C ALA A 292 -3.46 -17.52 0.59
N ASP A 293 -2.52 -17.37 -0.35
CA ASP A 293 -1.88 -18.50 -1.05
C ASP A 293 -1.13 -19.43 -0.09
N TRP A 294 -0.38 -18.84 0.85
CA TRP A 294 0.27 -19.58 1.93
C TRP A 294 -0.73 -20.39 2.76
N LEU A 295 -1.85 -19.76 3.16
CA LEU A 295 -2.90 -20.40 3.93
C LEU A 295 -3.52 -21.56 3.15
N ALA A 296 -3.94 -21.37 1.90
CA ALA A 296 -4.56 -22.44 1.10
C ALA A 296 -3.62 -23.62 0.88
N GLY A 297 -2.40 -23.35 0.43
CA GLY A 297 -1.41 -24.38 0.15
C GLY A 297 -1.10 -25.20 1.40
N VAL A 298 -0.79 -24.55 2.52
CA VAL A 298 -0.43 -25.24 3.76
C VAL A 298 -1.63 -25.90 4.42
N ALA A 299 -2.83 -25.30 4.37
CA ALA A 299 -4.06 -25.94 4.85
C ALA A 299 -4.36 -27.23 4.09
N ALA A 300 -4.21 -27.21 2.76
CA ALA A 300 -4.40 -28.40 1.94
C ALA A 300 -3.39 -29.50 2.29
N LEU A 301 -2.10 -29.16 2.41
CA LEU A 301 -1.06 -30.11 2.83
C LEU A 301 -1.31 -30.65 4.24
N ALA A 302 -1.74 -29.80 5.18
CA ALA A 302 -2.07 -30.19 6.55
C ALA A 302 -3.24 -31.20 6.60
N ARG A 303 -4.25 -31.03 5.74
CA ARG A 303 -5.38 -31.97 5.62
C ARG A 303 -5.00 -33.28 4.94
N LEU A 304 -4.17 -33.23 3.89
CA LEU A 304 -3.78 -34.39 3.11
C LEU A 304 -2.76 -35.28 3.84
N GLY A 305 -1.90 -34.68 4.67
CA GLY A 305 -0.93 -35.41 5.49
C GLY A 305 0.36 -35.78 4.75
N PRO A 306 1.30 -36.45 5.43
CA PRO A 306 2.60 -36.80 4.87
C PRO A 306 2.47 -37.83 3.74
N GLY A 307 3.39 -37.81 2.78
CA GLY A 307 3.40 -38.68 1.61
C GLY A 307 2.68 -38.10 0.38
N VAL A 308 2.20 -36.86 0.48
CA VAL A 308 1.52 -36.14 -0.60
C VAL A 308 2.53 -35.33 -1.39
N LEU A 309 2.35 -35.26 -2.71
CA LEU A 309 3.19 -34.43 -3.56
C LEU A 309 2.97 -32.94 -3.24
N ALA A 310 4.05 -32.21 -3.05
CA ALA A 310 4.09 -30.77 -2.78
C ALA A 310 5.01 -30.05 -3.79
N SER A 311 5.02 -30.53 -5.05
CA SER A 311 5.73 -29.86 -6.15
C SER A 311 5.09 -28.49 -6.45
N PRO A 312 5.81 -27.57 -7.12
CA PRO A 312 5.29 -26.23 -7.42
C PRO A 312 3.95 -26.26 -8.19
N GLU A 313 3.84 -27.15 -9.18
CA GLU A 313 2.61 -27.35 -9.97
C GLU A 313 1.47 -27.87 -9.10
N ARG A 314 1.79 -28.70 -8.10
CA ARG A 314 0.78 -29.22 -7.17
C ARG A 314 0.35 -28.16 -6.18
N MET A 315 1.26 -27.31 -5.69
CA MET A 315 0.93 -26.18 -4.84
C MET A 315 -0.04 -25.22 -5.52
N ALA A 316 0.26 -24.81 -6.76
CA ALA A 316 -0.63 -23.95 -7.55
C ALA A 316 -2.04 -24.54 -7.70
N ARG A 317 -2.17 -25.84 -7.94
CA ARG A 317 -3.48 -26.52 -8.00
C ARG A 317 -4.18 -26.57 -6.65
N LEU A 318 -3.46 -26.83 -5.56
CA LEU A 318 -4.05 -26.86 -4.22
C LEU A 318 -4.60 -25.48 -3.82
N ILE A 319 -3.93 -24.42 -4.23
CA ILE A 319 -4.36 -23.04 -4.02
C ILE A 319 -5.62 -22.74 -4.84
N ALA A 320 -5.60 -23.02 -6.14
CA ALA A 320 -6.75 -22.81 -7.01
C ALA A 320 -7.98 -23.67 -6.68
N GLU A 321 -7.78 -24.85 -6.08
CA GLU A 321 -8.86 -25.75 -5.62
C GLU A 321 -9.39 -25.38 -4.21
N SER A 322 -8.81 -24.38 -3.54
CA SER A 322 -9.14 -24.05 -2.16
C SER A 322 -10.51 -23.39 -2.02
N GLU A 323 -11.37 -23.98 -1.18
CA GLU A 323 -12.64 -23.37 -0.76
C GLU A 323 -12.47 -22.44 0.46
N ASP A 324 -11.25 -22.36 1.03
CA ASP A 324 -10.99 -21.55 2.23
C ASP A 324 -10.73 -20.07 1.91
N ILE A 325 -10.68 -19.71 0.63
CA ILE A 325 -10.41 -18.35 0.17
C ILE A 325 -11.46 -18.00 -0.89
N ASP A 326 -12.17 -16.89 -0.71
CA ASP A 326 -13.01 -16.30 -1.76
C ASP A 326 -12.08 -15.64 -2.78
N VAL A 327 -11.50 -16.43 -3.68
CA VAL A 327 -10.76 -15.89 -4.83
C VAL A 327 -11.77 -15.63 -5.94
N ASP A 328 -11.94 -14.36 -6.34
CA ASP A 328 -12.66 -14.03 -7.57
C ASP A 328 -12.10 -14.89 -8.72
N GLU A 329 -12.97 -15.48 -9.53
CA GLU A 329 -12.69 -16.48 -10.57
C GLU A 329 -11.29 -16.34 -11.20
N GLN A 330 -10.30 -17.13 -10.72
CA GLN A 330 -8.93 -17.11 -11.23
C GLN A 330 -8.92 -17.50 -12.71
N ASP A 331 -8.52 -16.57 -13.58
CA ASP A 331 -8.24 -16.85 -14.99
C ASP A 331 -7.06 -17.85 -15.08
N GLY A 332 -7.08 -18.74 -16.07
CA GLY A 332 -6.07 -19.81 -16.22
C GLY A 332 -4.61 -19.36 -16.37
N ASP A 333 -4.35 -18.06 -16.51
CA ASP A 333 -3.00 -17.46 -16.47
C ASP A 333 -2.41 -17.38 -15.04
N ASP A 334 -3.25 -17.49 -13.99
CA ASP A 334 -2.84 -17.36 -12.58
C ASP A 334 -2.10 -18.62 -12.04
N LEU A 335 -2.44 -19.80 -12.56
CA LEU A 335 -1.79 -21.06 -12.15
C LEU A 335 -0.29 -21.09 -12.45
N GLY A 336 0.10 -20.59 -13.63
CA GLY A 336 1.51 -20.54 -14.03
C GLY A 336 2.31 -19.51 -13.23
N ALA A 337 1.69 -18.40 -12.85
CA ALA A 337 2.29 -17.41 -11.97
C ALA A 337 2.52 -17.98 -10.56
N THR A 338 1.49 -18.59 -9.98
CA THR A 338 1.56 -19.25 -8.67
C THR A 338 2.61 -20.38 -8.64
N GLU A 339 2.67 -21.20 -9.70
CA GLU A 339 3.71 -22.22 -9.86
C GLU A 339 5.11 -21.61 -9.84
N GLY A 340 5.32 -20.51 -10.56
CA GLY A 340 6.59 -19.78 -10.59
C GLY A 340 7.00 -19.24 -9.22
N LEU A 341 6.05 -18.71 -8.45
CA LEU A 341 6.26 -18.23 -7.08
C LEU A 341 6.66 -19.36 -6.12
N PHE A 342 6.01 -20.53 -6.21
CA PHE A 342 6.29 -21.67 -5.33
C PHE A 342 7.50 -22.51 -5.75
N ALA A 343 8.05 -22.33 -6.96
CA ALA A 343 9.27 -23.03 -7.39
C ALA A 343 10.47 -22.84 -6.44
N PRO A 344 10.87 -21.60 -6.07
CA PRO A 344 11.92 -21.40 -5.07
C PRO A 344 11.50 -21.90 -3.67
N VAL A 345 10.23 -21.76 -3.28
CA VAL A 345 9.72 -22.24 -1.99
C VAL A 345 9.96 -23.74 -1.83
N VAL A 346 9.54 -24.55 -2.81
CA VAL A 346 9.70 -26.01 -2.76
C VAL A 346 11.19 -26.40 -2.77
N SER A 347 12.03 -25.65 -3.49
CA SER A 347 13.48 -25.84 -3.45
C SER A 347 14.05 -25.62 -2.03
N LEU A 348 13.67 -24.52 -1.37
CA LEU A 348 14.08 -24.22 0.01
C LEU A 348 13.52 -25.25 1.01
N TRP A 349 12.28 -25.69 0.83
CA TRP A 349 11.67 -26.77 1.61
C TRP A 349 12.46 -28.08 1.54
N GLY A 350 13.05 -28.40 0.38
CA GLY A 350 13.93 -29.57 0.24
C GLY A 350 15.17 -29.49 1.14
N TYR A 351 15.80 -28.31 1.26
CA TYR A 351 16.93 -28.11 2.18
C TYR A 351 16.51 -28.23 3.65
N LEU A 352 15.32 -27.72 3.99
CA LEU A 352 14.73 -27.82 5.33
C LEU A 352 14.22 -29.22 5.67
N GLY A 353 14.08 -30.11 4.69
CA GLY A 353 13.50 -31.45 4.88
C GLY A 353 11.99 -31.44 5.06
N ILE A 354 11.32 -30.35 4.67
CA ILE A 354 9.85 -30.25 4.62
C ILE A 354 9.30 -31.18 3.53
N VAL A 355 9.99 -31.22 2.39
CA VAL A 355 9.77 -32.20 1.33
C VAL A 355 11.00 -33.08 1.17
N ASP A 356 10.82 -34.27 0.63
CA ASP A 356 11.92 -35.13 0.22
C ASP A 356 12.43 -34.77 -1.20
N LYS A 357 13.35 -35.58 -1.73
CA LYS A 357 13.97 -35.37 -3.05
C LYS A 357 13.01 -35.49 -4.24
N ASP A 358 11.83 -36.06 -4.01
CA ASP A 358 10.79 -36.28 -5.01
C ASP A 358 9.61 -35.29 -4.77
N ASP A 359 9.88 -34.20 -4.03
CA ASP A 359 8.94 -33.17 -3.59
C ASP A 359 7.75 -33.71 -2.79
N VAL A 360 7.94 -34.83 -2.09
CA VAL A 360 6.90 -35.44 -1.26
C VAL A 360 6.97 -34.89 0.17
N LEU A 361 5.82 -34.43 0.69
CA LEU A 361 5.70 -33.90 2.04
C LEU A 361 6.14 -34.92 3.10
N THR A 362 7.12 -34.56 3.91
CA THR A 362 7.64 -35.40 5.00
C THR A 362 6.78 -35.25 6.27
N PRO A 363 6.92 -36.13 7.27
CA PRO A 363 6.28 -35.91 8.57
C PRO A 363 6.76 -34.61 9.24
N LEU A 364 8.06 -34.27 9.11
CA LEU A 364 8.61 -32.97 9.54
C LEU A 364 7.93 -31.80 8.84
N GLY A 365 7.71 -31.86 7.53
CA GLY A 365 6.99 -30.83 6.78
C GLY A 365 5.53 -30.72 7.22
N TRP A 366 4.84 -31.85 7.38
CA TRP A 366 3.44 -31.88 7.81
C TRP A 366 3.21 -31.28 9.20
N TRP A 367 4.13 -31.51 10.13
CA TRP A 367 4.09 -30.89 11.46
C TRP A 367 4.60 -29.44 11.45
N GLY A 368 5.67 -29.18 10.71
CA GLY A 368 6.44 -27.95 10.80
C GLY A 368 5.88 -26.79 9.98
N LEU A 369 5.22 -27.03 8.84
CA LEU A 369 4.67 -25.97 8.00
C LEU A 369 3.60 -25.13 8.72
N PRO A 370 2.56 -25.72 9.35
CA PRO A 370 1.60 -24.92 10.11
C PRO A 370 2.25 -24.16 11.27
N LYS A 371 3.31 -24.71 11.87
CA LYS A 371 4.06 -24.06 12.96
C LYS A 371 4.92 -22.90 12.47
N ALA A 372 5.49 -23.03 11.27
CA ALA A 372 6.25 -21.97 10.61
C ALA A 372 5.34 -20.78 10.26
N LEU A 373 4.16 -21.03 9.67
CA LEU A 373 3.16 -19.98 9.39
C LEU A 373 2.65 -19.35 10.68
N GLU A 374 2.35 -20.17 11.69
CA GLU A 374 1.93 -19.65 13.01
C GLU A 374 2.98 -18.72 13.61
N ARG A 375 4.27 -19.03 13.46
CA ARG A 375 5.36 -18.17 13.93
C ARG A 375 5.56 -16.92 13.07
N ALA A 376 5.42 -17.04 11.75
CA ALA A 376 5.60 -15.93 10.80
C ALA A 376 4.55 -14.83 11.01
N TRP A 377 3.28 -15.21 11.21
CA TRP A 377 2.16 -14.28 11.38
C TRP A 377 1.84 -13.94 12.83
N SER A 378 2.59 -14.50 13.79
CA SER A 378 2.45 -14.07 15.18
C SER A 378 3.22 -12.77 15.37
N PRO A 379 2.62 -11.75 16.00
CA PRO A 379 3.32 -10.50 16.26
C PRO A 379 4.60 -10.76 17.05
N ALA A 380 5.70 -10.13 16.63
CA ALA A 380 6.98 -10.24 17.32
C ALA A 380 6.84 -9.75 18.77
N GLU A 381 7.29 -10.56 19.74
CA GLU A 381 7.32 -10.20 21.17
C GLU A 381 8.35 -9.11 21.50
#